data_AF-A0A0S8FRD1-F1
#
_entry.id   AF-A0A0S8FRD1-F1
#
_cell.length_a   1.000
_cell.length_b   1.000
_cell.length_c   1.000
_cell.angle_alpha   90.00
_cell.angle_beta   90.00
_cell.angle_gamma   90.00
#
_symmetry.space_group_name_H-M   'P 1'
#
loop_
_entity.id
_entity.type
_entity.pdbx_description
1 polymer ?
#
loop_
_entity_poly.entity_id
_entity_poly.type
_entity_poly.pdbx_seq_one_letter_code
_entity_poly.pdbx_strand_id
1 'polypeptide(L)'
;EAALDQARLDLGFTTLRAPSRGAIESFRLDVGQFAAAGQPLAMFVSTHDVWIEADMRENNISNIKPGDTVEFTFDVAPGRIFSGTVSTVGYGVSEGGGESPGALPTVQSSSGWLRDPQRFPVVVRFNTDETQGLLRIGGQVDVIVYTNNNLILNTIGWIRIRLSSLLSYVR
;
A
#
# COMPACT_ATOMS: atom_id res chain seq x y z
N GLU A 1 -39.19 26.80 -5.00
CA GLU A 1 -38.42 26.07 -3.97
C GLU A 1 -37.13 25.48 -4.52
N ALA A 2 -37.16 24.69 -5.60
CA ALA A 2 -35.95 24.09 -6.21
C ALA A 2 -34.76 25.05 -6.46
N ALA A 3 -34.99 26.28 -6.95
CA ALA A 3 -33.91 27.24 -7.18
C ALA A 3 -33.23 27.73 -5.88
N LEU A 4 -33.98 27.83 -4.77
CA LEU A 4 -33.44 28.21 -3.47
C LEU A 4 -32.58 27.09 -2.90
N ASP A 5 -33.03 25.84 -3.03
CA ASP A 5 -32.28 24.68 -2.54
C ASP A 5 -31.01 24.44 -3.36
N GLN A 6 -31.06 24.67 -4.67
CA GLN A 6 -29.86 24.64 -5.52
C GLN A 6 -28.84 25.70 -5.07
N ALA A 7 -29.27 26.95 -4.88
CA ALA A 7 -28.37 28.01 -4.41
C ALA A 7 -27.74 27.71 -3.03
N ARG A 8 -28.47 27.00 -2.15
CA ARG A 8 -27.94 26.54 -0.86
C ARG A 8 -26.89 25.45 -1.02
N LEU A 9 -27.08 24.51 -1.94
CA LEU A 9 -26.09 23.47 -2.27
C LEU A 9 -24.83 24.09 -2.89
N ASP A 10 -24.99 25.00 -3.84
CA ASP A 10 -23.88 25.69 -4.49
C ASP A 10 -23.05 26.48 -3.49
N LEU A 11 -23.69 27.17 -2.53
CA LEU A 11 -23.02 27.82 -1.41
C LEU A 11 -22.26 26.80 -0.55
N GLY A 12 -22.83 25.62 -0.29
CA GLY A 12 -22.17 24.54 0.45
C GLY A 12 -20.89 24.04 -0.24
N PHE A 13 -20.90 23.93 -1.57
CA PHE A 13 -19.75 23.49 -2.36
C PHE A 13 -18.60 24.51 -2.43
N THR A 14 -18.81 25.76 -1.98
CA THR A 14 -17.72 26.75 -1.85
C THR A 14 -16.78 26.45 -0.69
N THR A 15 -17.19 25.62 0.29
CA THR A 15 -16.37 25.23 1.45
C THR A 15 -15.93 23.78 1.31
N LEU A 16 -14.66 23.57 0.98
CA LEU A 16 -14.07 22.23 0.93
C LEU A 16 -13.70 21.76 2.33
N ARG A 17 -14.19 20.57 2.70
CA ARG A 17 -13.88 19.90 3.98
C ARG A 17 -13.13 18.61 3.71
N ALA A 18 -12.21 18.25 4.60
CA ALA A 18 -11.52 16.97 4.51
C ALA A 18 -12.54 15.81 4.67
N PRO A 19 -12.52 14.80 3.80
CA PRO A 19 -13.47 13.68 3.86
C PRO A 19 -13.15 12.69 5.00
N SER A 20 -11.90 12.64 5.46
CA SER A 20 -11.44 11.78 6.55
C SER A 20 -10.26 12.42 7.28
N ARG A 21 -9.70 11.70 8.27
CA ARG A 21 -8.41 12.07 8.86
C ARG A 21 -7.30 11.83 7.84
N GLY A 22 -6.42 12.80 7.66
CA GLY A 22 -5.37 12.72 6.65
C GLY A 22 -4.50 13.96 6.62
N ALA A 23 -3.67 14.06 5.58
CA ALA A 23 -2.78 15.18 5.33
C ALA A 23 -2.94 15.68 3.88
N ILE A 24 -2.61 16.95 3.65
CA ILE A 24 -2.52 17.51 2.30
C ILE A 24 -1.06 17.44 1.88
N GLU A 25 -0.76 16.70 0.81
CA GLU A 25 0.60 16.56 0.28
C GLU A 25 0.97 17.69 -0.69
N SER A 26 0.00 18.17 -1.45
CA SER A 26 0.18 19.33 -2.31
C SER A 26 -1.07 20.18 -2.36
N PHE A 27 -0.88 21.48 -2.37
CA PHE A 27 -1.93 22.48 -2.48
C PHE A 27 -1.51 23.48 -3.55
N ARG A 28 -2.26 23.56 -4.64
CA ARG A 28 -1.98 24.45 -5.78
C ARG A 28 -3.05 25.52 -5.90
N LEU A 29 -3.24 26.28 -4.82
CA LEU A 29 -4.15 27.41 -4.79
C LEU A 29 -3.60 28.50 -3.87
N ASP A 30 -3.62 29.73 -4.36
CA ASP A 30 -3.29 30.92 -3.58
C ASP A 30 -4.50 31.83 -3.42
N VAL A 31 -4.46 32.70 -2.40
CA VAL A 31 -5.50 33.70 -2.17
C VAL A 31 -5.63 34.60 -3.41
N GLY A 32 -6.86 34.73 -3.91
CA GLY A 32 -7.17 35.51 -5.12
C GLY A 32 -7.20 34.69 -6.41
N GLN A 33 -6.81 33.41 -6.38
CA GLN A 33 -7.00 32.52 -7.52
C GLN A 33 -8.45 32.05 -7.63
N PHE A 34 -8.94 31.94 -8.87
CA PHE A 34 -10.26 31.41 -9.18
C PHE A 34 -10.18 29.89 -9.39
N ALA A 35 -10.91 29.13 -8.59
CA ALA A 35 -11.02 27.68 -8.71
C ALA A 35 -12.27 27.30 -9.52
N ALA A 36 -12.08 26.54 -10.61
CA ALA A 36 -13.19 26.02 -11.40
C ALA A 36 -13.66 24.65 -10.90
N ALA A 37 -14.95 24.34 -11.09
CA ALA A 37 -15.49 23.02 -10.78
C ALA A 37 -14.78 21.93 -11.60
N GLY A 38 -14.41 20.82 -10.94
CA GLY A 38 -13.67 19.72 -11.55
C GLY A 38 -12.15 19.94 -11.64
N GLN A 39 -11.64 21.12 -11.26
CA GLN A 39 -10.20 21.36 -11.21
C GLN A 39 -9.59 20.73 -9.94
N PRO A 40 -8.54 19.90 -10.04
CA PRO A 40 -7.85 19.37 -8.87
C PRO A 40 -7.04 20.49 -8.19
N LEU A 41 -7.44 20.86 -6.97
CA LEU A 41 -6.81 21.94 -6.19
C LEU A 41 -5.76 21.43 -5.19
N ALA A 42 -5.98 20.24 -4.66
CA ALA A 42 -5.16 19.66 -3.59
C ALA A 42 -5.09 18.14 -3.72
N MET A 43 -3.97 17.56 -3.29
CA MET A 43 -3.83 16.12 -3.09
C MET A 43 -4.01 15.83 -1.60
N PHE A 44 -5.11 15.16 -1.27
CA PHE A 44 -5.42 14.72 0.09
C PHE A 44 -5.08 13.24 0.25
N VAL A 45 -4.29 12.93 1.27
CA VAL A 45 -3.88 11.58 1.65
C VAL A 45 -4.60 11.18 2.93
N SER A 46 -5.50 10.20 2.84
CA SER A 46 -6.18 9.62 4.01
C SER A 46 -5.20 8.80 4.84
N THR A 47 -5.21 8.99 6.16
CA THR A 47 -4.49 8.15 7.13
C THR A 47 -5.41 7.16 7.84
N HIS A 48 -6.68 7.11 7.42
CA HIS A 48 -7.63 6.10 7.85
C HIS A 48 -7.43 4.80 7.05
N ASP A 49 -7.52 3.65 7.72
CA ASP A 49 -7.43 2.31 7.15
C ASP A 49 -6.19 2.07 6.26
N VAL A 50 -5.00 2.38 6.77
CA VAL A 50 -3.75 2.08 6.06
C VAL A 50 -3.45 0.57 6.17
N TRP A 51 -2.96 -0.02 5.08
CA TRP A 51 -2.46 -1.40 5.03
C TRP A 51 -1.04 -1.45 4.43
N ILE A 52 -0.37 -2.58 4.61
CA ILE A 52 0.82 -2.93 3.82
C ILE A 52 0.37 -3.80 2.66
N GLU A 53 0.84 -3.48 1.46
CA GLU A 53 0.77 -4.35 0.30
C GLU A 53 2.15 -4.95 0.07
N ALA A 54 2.27 -6.27 0.22
CA ALA A 54 3.52 -7.00 0.09
C ALA A 54 3.50 -7.90 -1.16
N ASP A 55 4.40 -7.64 -2.11
CA ASP A 55 4.52 -8.42 -3.33
C ASP A 55 5.27 -9.73 -3.12
N MET A 56 4.51 -10.78 -2.84
CA MET A 56 5.03 -12.11 -2.52
C MET A 56 5.17 -12.96 -3.78
N ARG A 57 6.25 -13.73 -3.87
CA ARG A 57 6.46 -14.68 -4.99
C ARG A 57 5.38 -15.77 -4.99
N GLU A 58 4.99 -16.22 -6.18
CA GLU A 58 3.98 -17.27 -6.43
C GLU A 58 4.17 -18.51 -5.55
N ASN A 59 5.40 -18.99 -5.40
CA ASN A 59 5.73 -20.15 -4.57
C ASN A 59 5.46 -19.94 -3.06
N ASN A 60 5.54 -18.70 -2.58
CA ASN A 60 5.31 -18.37 -1.18
C ASN A 60 3.81 -18.32 -0.88
N ILE A 61 3.00 -17.83 -1.82
CA ILE A 61 1.56 -17.62 -1.65
C ILE A 61 0.81 -18.92 -1.38
N SER A 62 1.26 -20.04 -1.96
CA SER A 62 0.62 -21.34 -1.73
C SER A 62 0.54 -21.76 -0.26
N ASN A 63 1.43 -21.24 0.60
CA ASN A 63 1.45 -21.54 2.03
C ASN A 63 0.90 -20.41 2.91
N ILE A 64 0.72 -19.20 2.35
CA ILE A 64 0.23 -18.04 3.07
C ILE A 64 -1.29 -18.10 3.15
N LYS A 65 -1.83 -17.91 4.35
CA LYS A 65 -3.26 -17.88 4.62
C LYS A 65 -3.66 -16.58 5.32
N PRO A 66 -4.88 -16.07 5.10
CA PRO A 66 -5.46 -15.05 5.96
C PRO A 66 -5.36 -15.47 7.43
N GLY A 67 -4.87 -14.55 8.27
CA GLY A 67 -4.60 -14.78 9.69
C GLY A 67 -3.15 -15.17 10.02
N ASP A 68 -2.30 -15.47 9.03
CA ASP A 68 -0.89 -15.75 9.28
C ASP A 68 -0.20 -14.53 9.94
N THR A 69 0.71 -14.82 10.86
CA THR A 69 1.47 -13.78 11.59
C THR A 69 2.52 -13.19 10.67
N VAL A 70 2.62 -11.87 10.70
CA VAL A 70 3.57 -11.11 9.89
C VAL A 70 4.44 -10.25 10.79
N GLU A 71 5.74 -10.22 10.51
CA GLU A 71 6.65 -9.22 11.04
C GLU A 71 7.19 -8.36 9.91
N PHE A 72 7.32 -7.06 10.16
CA PHE A 72 7.78 -6.12 9.16
C PHE A 72 8.58 -4.97 9.77
N THR A 73 9.41 -4.33 8.96
CA THR A 73 10.22 -3.17 9.35
C THR A 73 10.07 -2.06 8.32
N PHE A 74 9.90 -0.83 8.77
CA PHE A 74 9.87 0.33 7.88
C PHE A 74 11.24 0.97 7.77
N ASP A 75 11.61 1.42 6.58
CA ASP A 75 12.86 2.16 6.36
C ASP A 75 12.90 3.48 7.14
N VAL A 76 11.75 4.11 7.35
CA VAL A 76 11.62 5.34 8.16
C VAL A 76 11.80 5.10 9.67
N ALA A 77 11.78 3.84 10.12
CA ALA A 77 11.88 3.45 11.52
C ALA A 77 12.92 2.34 11.70
N PRO A 78 14.22 2.64 11.50
CA PRO A 78 15.28 1.65 11.58
C PRO A 78 15.36 1.01 12.98
N GLY A 79 15.76 -0.27 13.05
CA GLY A 79 15.86 -1.02 14.30
C GLY A 79 14.54 -1.47 14.94
N ARG A 80 13.38 -1.06 14.42
CA ARG A 80 12.08 -1.41 14.97
C ARG A 80 11.41 -2.48 14.12
N ILE A 81 11.00 -3.57 14.77
CA ILE A 81 10.21 -4.64 14.16
C ILE A 81 8.78 -4.51 14.69
N PHE A 82 7.83 -4.53 13.76
CA PHE A 82 6.41 -4.43 14.05
C PHE A 82 5.72 -5.75 13.69
N SER A 83 4.54 -5.96 14.26
CA SER A 83 3.72 -7.14 14.00
C SER A 83 2.41 -6.80 13.31
N GLY A 84 1.95 -7.73 12.48
CA GLY A 84 0.71 -7.65 11.73
C GLY A 84 0.13 -9.03 11.44
N THR A 85 -0.97 -9.03 10.71
CA THR A 85 -1.62 -10.26 10.24
C THR A 85 -1.98 -10.12 8.78
N VAL A 86 -1.86 -11.21 8.03
CA VAL A 86 -2.38 -11.27 6.66
C VAL A 86 -3.90 -11.11 6.70
N SER A 87 -4.43 -10.09 6.02
CA SER A 87 -5.88 -9.93 5.89
C SER A 87 -6.40 -10.65 4.66
N THR A 88 -5.75 -10.42 3.51
CA THR A 88 -6.19 -10.94 2.22
C THR A 88 -4.99 -11.30 1.37
N VAL A 89 -5.10 -12.39 0.64
CA VAL A 89 -4.15 -12.77 -0.41
C VAL A 89 -4.81 -12.43 -1.75
N GLY A 90 -4.18 -11.58 -2.55
CA GLY A 90 -4.71 -11.21 -3.86
C GLY A 90 -4.90 -12.43 -4.76
N TYR A 91 -6.08 -12.57 -5.36
CA TYR A 91 -6.41 -13.67 -6.28
C TYR A 91 -5.92 -13.45 -7.72
N GLY A 92 -5.39 -12.27 -8.03
CA GLY A 92 -4.95 -11.92 -9.37
C GLY A 92 -3.97 -10.76 -9.35
N VAL A 93 -3.12 -10.74 -10.36
CA VAL A 93 -2.19 -9.65 -10.65
C VAL A 93 -2.54 -9.09 -12.01
N SER A 94 -2.38 -7.78 -12.16
CA SER A 94 -2.34 -7.18 -13.49
C SER A 94 -1.07 -7.70 -14.18
N GLU A 95 -1.20 -8.72 -15.02
CA GLU A 95 -0.17 -9.01 -16.03
C GLU A 95 -0.14 -7.82 -16.99
N GLY A 96 0.93 -7.03 -16.92
CA GLY A 96 1.32 -5.97 -17.83
C GLY A 96 0.25 -5.41 -18.79
N GLY A 97 -0.29 -4.24 -18.43
CA GLY A 97 -0.94 -3.32 -19.37
C GLY A 97 -2.34 -3.77 -19.79
N GLY A 98 -3.36 -3.01 -19.41
CA GLY A 98 -4.66 -3.10 -20.08
C GLY A 98 -4.45 -2.84 -21.56
N GLU A 99 -4.41 -3.90 -22.37
CA GLU A 99 -4.38 -3.78 -23.81
C GLU A 99 -5.66 -3.06 -24.21
N SER A 100 -5.50 -1.83 -24.70
CA SER A 100 -6.59 -1.09 -25.32
C SER A 100 -7.22 -1.99 -26.39
N PRO A 101 -8.55 -2.14 -26.47
CA PRO A 101 -9.18 -3.02 -27.44
C PRO A 101 -8.67 -2.72 -28.85
N GLY A 102 -7.93 -3.65 -29.45
CA GLY A 102 -7.34 -3.50 -30.80
C GLY A 102 -5.81 -3.41 -30.88
N ALA A 103 -5.08 -3.42 -29.77
CA ALA A 103 -3.63 -3.60 -29.79
C ALA A 103 -3.28 -5.10 -29.96
N LEU A 104 -2.23 -5.40 -30.74
CA LEU A 104 -1.69 -6.77 -30.83
C LEU A 104 -1.00 -7.12 -29.51
N PRO A 105 -1.21 -8.34 -28.97
CA PRO A 105 -0.61 -8.70 -27.71
C PRO A 105 0.91 -8.75 -27.78
N THR A 106 1.58 -7.92 -26.97
CA THR A 106 3.04 -7.96 -26.86
C THR A 106 3.42 -9.03 -25.87
N VAL A 107 3.84 -10.20 -26.37
CA VAL A 107 4.37 -11.27 -25.52
C VAL A 107 5.65 -10.76 -24.86
N GLN A 108 5.62 -10.57 -23.55
CA GLN A 108 6.84 -10.35 -22.77
C GLN A 108 7.62 -11.66 -22.73
N SER A 109 8.59 -11.82 -23.62
CA SER A 109 9.49 -12.97 -23.63
C SER A 109 10.47 -12.86 -22.46
N SER A 110 10.29 -13.66 -21.40
CA SER A 110 11.29 -13.76 -20.34
C SER A 110 12.57 -14.37 -20.93
N SER A 111 13.56 -13.53 -21.23
CA SER A 111 14.87 -13.93 -21.73
C SER A 111 15.70 -14.58 -20.62
N GLY A 112 15.42 -15.85 -20.31
CA GLY A 112 16.16 -16.65 -19.34
C GLY A 112 15.85 -18.14 -19.51
N TRP A 113 16.81 -19.02 -19.15
CA TRP A 113 16.59 -20.48 -19.12
C TRP A 113 15.53 -20.91 -18.09
N LEU A 114 15.13 -19.99 -17.20
CA LEU A 114 14.09 -20.17 -16.19
C LEU A 114 13.13 -18.97 -16.25
N ARG A 115 11.81 -19.21 -16.23
CA ARG A 115 10.78 -18.18 -16.14
C ARG A 115 10.83 -17.51 -14.76
N ASP A 116 10.78 -16.19 -14.72
CA ASP A 116 10.69 -15.45 -13.46
C ASP A 116 9.37 -15.75 -12.75
N PRO A 117 9.39 -15.99 -11.41
CA PRO A 117 8.17 -16.19 -10.66
C PRO A 117 7.37 -14.89 -10.61
N GLN A 118 6.06 -14.98 -10.86
CA GLN A 118 5.16 -13.86 -10.68
C GLN A 118 5.05 -13.50 -9.19
N ARG A 119 4.68 -12.24 -8.93
CA ARG A 119 4.47 -11.72 -7.58
C ARG A 119 3.03 -11.31 -7.43
N PHE A 120 2.38 -11.73 -6.34
CA PHE A 120 1.01 -11.35 -6.05
C PHE A 120 0.96 -10.50 -4.77
N PRO A 121 0.09 -9.48 -4.76
CA PRO A 121 -0.06 -8.62 -3.61
C PRO A 121 -0.72 -9.39 -2.46
N VAL A 122 -0.07 -9.35 -1.30
CA VAL A 122 -0.63 -9.82 -0.03
C VAL A 122 -0.88 -8.60 0.84
N VAL A 123 -2.14 -8.44 1.27
CA VAL A 123 -2.55 -7.34 2.13
C VAL A 123 -2.31 -7.74 3.58
N VAL A 124 -1.56 -6.91 4.29
CA VAL A 124 -1.22 -7.09 5.70
C VAL A 124 -1.81 -5.95 6.50
N ARG A 125 -2.54 -6.30 7.56
CA ARG A 125 -3.12 -5.36 8.53
C ARG A 125 -2.21 -5.24 9.75
N PHE A 126 -2.12 -4.02 10.28
CA PHE A 126 -1.39 -3.73 11.51
C PHE A 126 -2.13 -4.29 12.73
N ASN A 127 -1.38 -4.87 13.67
CA ASN A 127 -1.93 -5.36 14.94
C ASN A 127 -1.97 -4.29 16.03
N THR A 128 -1.18 -3.23 15.91
CA THR A 128 -0.96 -2.26 16.98
C THR A 128 -0.83 -0.85 16.40
N ASP A 129 -1.25 0.14 17.18
CA ASP A 129 -1.17 1.57 16.85
C ASP A 129 0.23 2.16 16.97
N GLU A 130 1.25 1.36 17.31
CA GLU A 130 2.65 1.79 17.39
C GLU A 130 3.24 2.25 16.04
N THR A 131 2.56 1.93 14.94
CA THR A 131 2.90 2.38 13.60
C THR A 131 2.32 3.77 13.29
N GLN A 132 1.37 4.27 14.08
CA GLN A 132 0.73 5.57 13.85
C GLN A 132 1.78 6.69 13.88
N GLY A 133 1.82 7.49 12.80
CA GLY A 133 2.78 8.58 12.60
C GLY A 133 4.05 8.19 11.84
N LEU A 134 4.35 6.89 11.70
CA LEU A 134 5.46 6.40 10.87
C LEU A 134 5.03 6.05 9.45
N LEU A 135 3.73 5.82 9.24
CA LEU A 135 3.19 5.42 7.96
C LEU A 135 3.34 6.55 6.93
N ARG A 136 4.02 6.24 5.83
CA ARG A 136 4.11 7.08 4.62
C ARG A 136 3.55 6.29 3.46
N ILE A 137 2.59 6.86 2.74
CA ILE A 137 2.06 6.21 1.53
C ILE A 137 3.18 6.12 0.49
N GLY A 138 3.34 4.94 -0.11
CA GLY A 138 4.45 4.63 -1.02
C GLY A 138 5.79 4.36 -0.31
N GLY A 139 5.81 4.34 1.03
CA GLY A 139 6.98 3.94 1.80
C GLY A 139 7.36 2.48 1.55
N GLN A 140 8.66 2.19 1.66
CA GLN A 140 9.19 0.83 1.53
C GLN A 140 9.12 0.11 2.88
N VAL A 141 8.88 -1.20 2.79
CA VAL A 141 8.75 -2.08 3.95
C VAL A 141 9.31 -3.46 3.61
N ASP A 142 10.11 -3.99 4.52
CA ASP A 142 10.52 -5.40 4.49
C ASP A 142 9.51 -6.21 5.28
N VAL A 143 9.01 -7.29 4.68
CA VAL A 143 7.93 -8.11 5.25
C VAL A 143 8.33 -9.59 5.29
N ILE A 144 8.12 -10.24 6.44
CA ILE A 144 8.24 -11.68 6.62
C ILE A 144 6.92 -12.23 7.14
N VAL A 145 6.37 -13.22 6.43
CA VAL A 145 5.15 -13.94 6.82
C VAL A 145 5.54 -15.30 7.37
N TYR A 146 5.04 -15.63 8.56
CA TYR A 146 5.24 -16.92 9.21
C TYR A 146 4.09 -17.87 8.86
N THR A 147 4.41 -18.96 8.17
CA THR A 147 3.42 -19.98 7.78
C THR A 147 3.49 -21.15 8.76
N ASN A 148 2.34 -21.73 9.11
CA ASN A 148 2.26 -22.73 10.19
C ASN A 148 2.98 -24.07 9.91
N ASN A 149 3.43 -24.32 8.68
CA ASN A 149 3.85 -25.66 8.27
C ASN A 149 5.38 -25.88 8.26
N ASN A 150 6.21 -24.87 8.55
CA ASN A 150 7.67 -24.97 8.37
C ASN A 150 8.49 -24.27 9.46
N LEU A 151 8.85 -25.00 10.53
CA LEU A 151 9.67 -24.49 11.64
C LEU A 151 11.02 -23.91 11.18
N ILE A 152 11.72 -24.60 10.27
CA ILE A 152 13.05 -24.17 9.78
C ILE A 152 12.96 -22.88 8.97
N LEU A 153 11.95 -22.75 8.11
CA LEU A 153 11.78 -21.54 7.31
C LEU A 153 11.37 -20.34 8.18
N ASN A 154 10.53 -20.59 9.18
CA ASN A 154 10.14 -19.55 10.14
C ASN A 154 11.34 -19.08 10.95
N THR A 155 12.25 -19.96 11.40
CA THR A 155 13.45 -19.53 12.12
C THR A 155 14.41 -18.75 11.23
N ILE A 156 14.58 -19.13 9.96
CA ILE A 156 15.39 -18.36 9.00
C ILE A 156 14.76 -16.98 8.75
N GLY A 157 13.46 -16.90 8.54
CA GLY A 157 12.71 -15.65 8.39
C GLY A 157 12.87 -14.76 9.62
N TRP A 158 12.79 -15.36 10.81
CA TRP A 158 13.01 -14.69 12.09
C TRP A 158 14.41 -14.08 12.16
N ILE A 159 15.47 -14.85 11.86
CA ILE A 159 16.85 -14.32 11.85
C ILE A 159 16.98 -13.19 10.82
N ARG A 160 16.43 -13.38 9.62
CA ARG A 160 16.54 -12.43 8.51
C ARG A 160 15.95 -11.06 8.86
N ILE A 161 14.75 -10.99 9.44
CA ILE A 161 14.15 -9.69 9.76
C ILE A 161 14.89 -8.98 10.89
N ARG A 162 15.49 -9.71 11.85
CA ARG A 162 16.35 -9.10 12.88
C ARG A 162 17.64 -8.54 12.27
N LEU A 163 18.25 -9.27 11.34
CA LEU A 163 19.42 -8.79 10.60
C LEU A 163 19.08 -7.57 9.75
N SER A 164 17.96 -7.58 9.01
CA SER A 164 17.52 -6.43 8.21
C SER A 164 17.29 -5.20 9.10
N SER A 165 16.61 -5.40 10.24
CA SER A 165 16.35 -4.35 11.22
C SER A 165 17.65 -3.77 11.82
N LEU A 166 18.68 -4.58 12.04
CA LEU A 166 19.96 -4.11 12.53
C LEU A 166 20.76 -3.38 11.45
N LEU A 167 20.71 -3.86 10.21
CA LEU A 167 21.39 -3.25 9.06
C LEU A 167 20.72 -1.95 8.60
N SER A 168 19.44 -1.73 8.88
CA SER A 168 18.75 -0.50 8.49
C SER A 168 19.28 0.75 9.20
N TYR A 169 20.07 0.61 10.28
CA TYR A 169 20.80 1.73 10.88
C TYR A 169 21.96 2.24 10.03
N VAL A 170 22.50 1.41 9.13
CA VAL A 170 23.73 1.68 8.39
C VAL A 170 23.46 2.09 6.94
N ARG A 171 22.21 1.96 6.50
CA ARG A 171 21.77 2.24 5.13
C ARG A 171 21.28 3.68 4.99
#